data_AF-A0A3L7XJK9-F1
#
_entry.id   AF-A0A3L7XJK9-F1
#
_cell.length_a   1.000
_cell.length_b   1.000
_cell.length_c   1.000
_cell.angle_alpha   90.00
_cell.angle_beta   90.00
_cell.angle_gamma   90.00
#
_symmetry.space_group_name_H-M   'P 1'
#
loop_
_entity.id
_entity.type
_entity.pdbx_description
1 polymer ?
#
loop_
_entity_poly.entity_id
_entity_poly.type
_entity_poly.pdbx_seq_one_letter_code
_entity_poly.pdbx_strand_id
1 'polypeptide(L)'
;MLSQNPFVDQLLVEGKNDRHVIWALCKHYAVPQTFKVETIEDGIESLLRELSPRLKRPGMRKLGVVIDADENPTQRWQAVSNRLQQIGYLSIPKQPDTAGFVLDSLSLPRIGVWMMPNNALTGNIEDFSRLLIDSADPLILMAEETVAALEQRNMQRYRPAHRSKSLLHTWLAWQDPPGMPMGTALTAKALNPESPLAAQFVDWIQRLFVSHIPAREEDL
;
A
#
# COMPACT_ATOMS: atom_id res chain seq x y z
N MET A 1 25.32 -18.23 -7.27
CA MET A 1 25.74 -17.46 -6.09
C MET A 1 24.48 -16.88 -5.47
N LEU A 2 24.14 -17.27 -4.24
CA LEU A 2 22.98 -16.75 -3.52
C LEU A 2 23.19 -15.25 -3.29
N SER A 3 22.40 -14.41 -3.94
CA SER A 3 22.42 -12.96 -3.74
C SER A 3 22.08 -12.68 -2.28
N GLN A 4 23.06 -12.26 -1.49
CA GLN A 4 22.79 -11.75 -0.15
C GLN A 4 21.88 -10.53 -0.29
N ASN A 5 20.72 -10.59 0.35
CA ASN A 5 19.71 -9.55 0.35
C ASN A 5 20.24 -8.39 1.24
N PRO A 6 20.63 -7.23 0.70
CA PRO A 6 21.30 -6.19 1.48
C PRO A 6 20.35 -5.47 2.45
N PHE A 7 19.04 -5.60 2.24
CA PHE A 7 18.02 -4.95 3.05
C PHE A 7 17.39 -5.93 4.05
N VAL A 8 17.55 -5.63 5.34
CA VAL A 8 16.90 -6.38 6.41
C VAL A 8 15.47 -5.87 6.65
N ASP A 9 15.27 -4.56 6.56
CA ASP A 9 13.97 -3.90 6.69
C ASP A 9 13.11 -4.09 5.43
N GLN A 10 11.80 -4.27 5.62
CA GLN A 10 10.89 -4.67 4.54
C GLN A 10 9.56 -3.93 4.58
N LEU A 11 9.00 -3.69 3.40
CA LEU A 11 7.61 -3.28 3.20
C LEU A 11 6.88 -4.41 2.47
N LEU A 12 5.90 -5.03 3.12
CA LEU A 12 5.10 -6.11 2.55
C LEU A 12 3.88 -5.53 1.82
N VAL A 13 3.62 -5.97 0.60
CA VAL A 13 2.46 -5.57 -0.21
C VAL A 13 1.76 -6.79 -0.81
N GLU A 14 0.46 -6.70 -1.10
CA GLU A 14 -0.32 -7.85 -1.61
C GLU A 14 -0.05 -8.14 -3.10
N GLY A 15 0.27 -7.12 -3.91
CA GLY A 15 0.43 -7.28 -5.37
C GLY A 15 1.76 -6.78 -5.94
N LYS A 16 2.06 -7.25 -7.16
CA LYS A 16 3.22 -6.79 -7.96
C LYS A 16 3.03 -5.35 -8.45
N ASN A 17 1.79 -4.97 -8.75
CA ASN A 17 1.43 -3.63 -9.21
C ASN A 17 1.70 -2.58 -8.12
N ASP A 18 1.37 -2.90 -6.87
CA ASP A 18 1.58 -2.12 -5.66
C ASP A 18 3.03 -1.71 -5.53
N ARG A 19 3.94 -2.68 -5.68
CA ARG A 19 5.39 -2.43 -5.64
C ARG A 19 5.81 -1.35 -6.63
N HIS A 20 5.28 -1.38 -7.86
CA HIS A 20 5.64 -0.42 -8.89
C HIS A 20 5.10 0.99 -8.59
N VAL A 21 3.88 1.10 -8.05
CA VAL A 21 3.30 2.38 -7.60
C VAL A 21 4.13 2.96 -6.45
N ILE A 22 4.43 2.16 -5.44
CA ILE A 22 5.21 2.58 -4.26
C ILE A 22 6.61 3.02 -4.68
N TRP A 23 7.30 2.27 -5.55
CA TRP A 23 8.61 2.67 -6.05
C TRP A 23 8.58 3.97 -6.85
N ALA A 24 7.55 4.19 -7.66
CA ALA A 24 7.41 5.44 -8.41
C ALA A 24 7.26 6.64 -7.45
N LEU A 25 6.43 6.52 -6.40
CA LEU A 25 6.29 7.54 -5.36
C LEU A 25 7.58 7.75 -4.57
N CYS A 26 8.21 6.69 -4.06
CA CYS A 26 9.48 6.80 -3.34
C CYS A 26 10.56 7.49 -4.18
N LYS A 27 10.63 7.18 -5.48
CA LYS A 27 11.57 7.82 -6.41
C LYS A 27 11.23 9.30 -6.60
N HIS A 28 9.96 9.64 -6.79
CA HIS A 28 9.51 11.03 -6.96
C HIS A 28 9.88 11.90 -5.76
N TYR A 29 9.69 11.38 -4.54
CA TYR A 29 9.98 12.09 -3.28
C TYR A 29 11.41 11.88 -2.75
N ALA A 30 12.30 11.25 -3.53
CA ALA A 30 13.68 10.95 -3.15
C ALA A 30 13.81 10.23 -1.78
N VAL A 31 12.88 9.32 -1.47
CA VAL A 31 12.94 8.50 -0.24
C VAL A 31 14.20 7.64 -0.28
N PRO A 32 15.04 7.68 0.77
CA PRO A 32 16.24 6.84 0.86
C PRO A 32 15.90 5.35 0.73
N GLN A 33 16.67 4.62 -0.09
CA GLN A 33 16.49 3.18 -0.27
C GLN A 33 17.08 2.41 0.93
N THR A 34 16.35 2.39 2.04
CA THR A 34 16.75 1.72 3.29
C THR A 34 16.01 0.40 3.55
N PHE A 35 15.02 0.08 2.71
CA PHE A 35 14.15 -1.10 2.85
C PHE A 35 13.86 -1.72 1.49
N LYS A 36 13.41 -2.97 1.49
CA LYS A 36 12.95 -3.67 0.28
C LYS A 36 11.43 -3.82 0.29
N VAL A 37 10.81 -3.62 -0.87
CA VAL A 37 9.38 -3.94 -1.07
C VAL A 37 9.27 -5.41 -1.50
N GLU A 38 8.55 -6.20 -0.72
CA GLU A 38 8.31 -7.63 -0.95
C GLU A 38 6.82 -7.88 -1.17
N THR A 39 6.49 -8.69 -2.18
CA THR A 39 5.11 -9.08 -2.44
C THR A 39 4.77 -10.35 -1.65
N ILE A 40 3.62 -10.37 -0.99
CA ILE A 40 3.02 -11.57 -0.40
C ILE A 40 1.80 -11.91 -1.25
N GLU A 41 1.94 -12.93 -2.07
CA GLU A 41 0.84 -13.47 -2.86
C GLU A 41 -0.15 -14.21 -1.94
N ASP A 42 -1.40 -14.37 -2.38
CA ASP A 42 -2.50 -15.03 -1.65
C ASP A 42 -3.17 -14.22 -0.51
N GLY A 43 -3.13 -12.89 -0.60
CA GLY A 43 -3.98 -11.98 0.18
C GLY A 43 -3.64 -11.87 1.67
N ILE A 44 -4.57 -11.27 2.43
CA ILE A 44 -4.33 -10.89 3.83
C ILE A 44 -3.99 -12.06 4.76
N GLU A 45 -4.56 -13.25 4.57
CA GLU A 45 -4.29 -14.39 5.45
C GLU A 45 -2.82 -14.81 5.37
N SER A 46 -2.25 -14.86 4.17
CA SER A 46 -0.83 -15.10 3.96
C SER A 46 0.01 -13.99 4.57
N LEU A 47 -0.39 -12.73 4.40
CA LEU A 47 0.27 -11.58 5.00
C LEU A 47 0.32 -11.66 6.54
N LEU A 48 -0.81 -11.96 7.19
CA LEU A 48 -0.91 -12.09 8.66
C LEU A 48 -0.07 -13.26 9.20
N ARG A 49 0.02 -14.37 8.45
CA ARG A 49 0.88 -15.50 8.80
C ARG A 49 2.36 -15.13 8.75
N GLU A 50 2.77 -14.37 7.74
CA GLU A 50 4.15 -13.93 7.52
C GLU A 50 4.64 -12.88 8.54
N LEU A 51 3.75 -12.13 9.20
CA LEU A 51 4.17 -11.08 10.15
C LEU A 51 5.13 -11.58 11.23
N SER A 52 4.78 -12.67 11.93
CA SER A 52 5.61 -13.17 13.04
C SER A 52 6.97 -13.72 12.56
N PRO A 53 7.05 -14.58 11.52
CA PRO A 53 8.33 -14.97 10.94
C PRO A 53 9.21 -13.81 10.47
N ARG A 54 8.62 -12.77 9.86
CA ARG A 54 9.36 -11.60 9.33
C ARG A 54 9.95 -10.77 10.47
N LEU A 55 9.17 -10.50 11.50
CA LEU A 55 9.59 -9.71 12.66
C LEU A 55 10.69 -10.39 13.49
N LYS A 56 10.76 -11.72 13.47
CA LYS A 56 11.79 -12.51 14.16
C LYS A 56 13.10 -12.65 13.37
N ARG A 57 13.20 -12.06 12.17
CA ARG A 57 14.44 -12.14 11.37
C ARG A 57 15.57 -11.38 12.08
N PRO A 58 16.77 -11.98 12.21
CA PRO A 58 17.92 -11.29 12.78
C PRO A 58 18.20 -9.96 12.07
N GLY A 59 18.40 -8.90 12.84
CA GLY A 59 18.66 -7.55 12.33
C GLY A 59 17.44 -6.79 11.81
N MET A 60 16.22 -7.37 11.84
CA MET A 60 15.00 -6.65 11.44
C MET A 60 14.77 -5.48 12.39
N ARG A 61 14.77 -4.25 11.85
CA ARG A 61 14.52 -3.03 12.62
C ARG A 61 13.14 -2.47 12.35
N LYS A 62 12.66 -2.58 11.12
CA LYS A 62 11.46 -1.91 10.62
C LYS A 62 10.71 -2.83 9.64
N LEU A 63 9.43 -3.05 9.92
CA LEU A 63 8.52 -3.75 9.04
C LEU A 63 7.35 -2.83 8.68
N GLY A 64 7.08 -2.69 7.41
CA GLY A 64 5.89 -2.04 6.89
C GLY A 64 4.95 -3.06 6.26
N VAL A 65 3.67 -2.75 6.30
CA VAL A 65 2.62 -3.58 5.71
C VAL A 65 1.65 -2.66 4.99
N VAL A 66 1.39 -2.94 3.72
CA VAL A 66 0.29 -2.36 2.95
C VAL A 66 -0.74 -3.46 2.73
N ILE A 67 -1.99 -3.20 3.09
CA ILE A 67 -3.08 -4.16 2.91
C ILE A 67 -4.22 -3.55 2.09
N ASP A 68 -4.90 -4.38 1.30
CA ASP A 68 -6.12 -3.98 0.62
C ASP A 68 -7.31 -4.09 1.59
N ALA A 69 -8.25 -3.13 1.46
CA ALA A 69 -9.43 -3.00 2.29
C ALA A 69 -10.73 -3.26 1.50
N ASP A 70 -10.73 -4.25 0.60
CA ASP A 70 -11.78 -4.49 -0.42
C ASP A 70 -13.23 -4.61 0.10
N GLU A 71 -13.44 -4.99 1.37
CA GLU A 71 -14.79 -5.21 1.92
C GLU A 71 -15.06 -4.39 3.19
N ASN A 72 -14.22 -4.55 4.21
CA ASN A 72 -14.45 -3.94 5.52
C ASN A 72 -13.14 -3.46 6.16
N PRO A 73 -12.78 -2.16 6.01
CA PRO A 73 -11.57 -1.58 6.59
C PRO A 73 -11.46 -1.80 8.10
N THR A 74 -12.56 -1.70 8.84
CA THR A 74 -12.58 -1.92 10.29
C THR A 74 -12.22 -3.36 10.64
N GLN A 75 -12.79 -4.34 9.94
CA GLN A 75 -12.48 -5.75 10.15
C GLN A 75 -11.03 -6.08 9.77
N ARG A 76 -10.53 -5.47 8.68
CA ARG A 76 -9.15 -5.61 8.22
C ARG A 76 -8.17 -5.05 9.26
N TRP A 77 -8.43 -3.85 9.76
CA TRP A 77 -7.66 -3.26 10.86
C TRP A 77 -7.69 -4.14 12.11
N GLN A 78 -8.87 -4.65 12.49
CA GLN A 78 -9.00 -5.51 13.67
C GLN A 78 -8.20 -6.81 13.52
N ALA A 79 -8.20 -7.44 12.34
CA ALA A 79 -7.43 -8.65 12.07
C ALA A 79 -5.91 -8.42 12.23
N VAL A 80 -5.41 -7.33 11.65
CA VAL A 80 -4.00 -6.92 11.79
C VAL A 80 -3.67 -6.58 13.24
N SER A 81 -4.50 -5.78 13.90
CA SER A 81 -4.31 -5.39 15.31
C SER A 81 -4.27 -6.59 16.23
N ASN A 82 -5.20 -7.53 16.09
CA ASN A 82 -5.23 -8.77 16.87
C ASN A 82 -3.94 -9.57 16.66
N ARG A 83 -3.46 -9.66 15.42
CA ARG A 83 -2.24 -10.39 15.09
C ARG A 83 -1.00 -9.72 15.70
N LEU A 84 -0.90 -8.40 15.64
CA LEU A 84 0.19 -7.65 16.26
C LEU A 84 0.17 -7.76 17.80
N GLN A 85 -1.01 -7.72 18.42
CA GLN A 85 -1.16 -7.96 19.86
C GLN A 85 -0.69 -9.37 20.26
N GLN A 86 -1.04 -10.40 19.48
CA GLN A 86 -0.55 -11.77 19.70
C GLN A 86 0.98 -11.90 19.59
N ILE A 87 1.62 -11.05 18.78
CA ILE A 87 3.08 -11.01 18.64
C ILE A 87 3.76 -10.31 19.82
N GLY A 88 3.03 -9.44 20.54
CA GLY A 88 3.51 -8.74 21.71
C GLY A 88 3.55 -7.21 21.58
N TYR A 89 3.01 -6.64 20.50
CA TYR A 89 2.84 -5.19 20.40
C TYR A 89 1.73 -4.72 21.34
N LEU A 90 2.04 -3.70 22.13
CA LEU A 90 1.13 -3.10 23.10
C LEU A 90 0.59 -1.77 22.54
N SER A 91 -0.51 -1.27 23.13
CA SER A 91 -1.05 0.07 22.83
C SER A 91 -1.49 0.31 21.39
N ILE A 92 -2.00 -0.73 20.71
CA ILE A 92 -2.58 -0.59 19.37
C ILE A 92 -3.97 0.05 19.47
N PRO A 93 -4.27 1.13 18.72
CA PRO A 93 -5.56 1.80 18.78
C PRO A 93 -6.68 0.94 18.18
N LYS A 94 -7.91 1.14 18.65
CA LYS A 94 -9.11 0.44 18.13
C LYS A 94 -9.45 0.82 16.69
N GLN A 95 -9.03 2.00 16.25
CA GLN A 95 -9.24 2.51 14.90
C GLN A 95 -7.89 2.80 14.25
N PRO A 96 -7.76 2.62 12.94
CA PRO A 96 -6.54 2.95 12.21
C PRO A 96 -6.28 4.46 12.26
N ASP A 97 -5.00 4.84 12.28
CA ASP A 97 -4.62 6.24 12.07
C ASP A 97 -4.85 6.60 10.59
N THR A 98 -5.62 7.66 10.33
CA THR A 98 -5.86 8.18 8.97
C THR A 98 -4.56 8.58 8.25
N ALA A 99 -3.52 8.98 8.98
CA ALA A 99 -2.21 9.27 8.41
C ALA A 99 -1.35 8.01 8.21
N GLY A 100 -1.84 6.82 8.54
CA GLY A 100 -1.11 5.57 8.49
C GLY A 100 -0.42 5.26 9.82
N PHE A 101 -0.64 4.05 10.31
CA PHE A 101 -0.19 3.60 11.61
C PHE A 101 1.31 3.34 11.62
N VAL A 102 1.99 3.80 12.69
CA VAL A 102 3.38 3.47 13.01
C VAL A 102 3.47 3.28 14.52
N LEU A 103 4.11 2.18 14.95
CA LEU A 103 4.32 1.87 16.36
C LEU A 103 5.77 1.48 16.61
N ASP A 104 6.38 2.20 17.55
CA ASP A 104 7.69 1.89 18.11
C ASP A 104 7.59 0.81 19.19
N SER A 105 8.67 0.05 19.35
CA SER A 105 8.85 -0.90 20.44
C SER A 105 10.32 -0.97 20.84
N LEU A 106 10.56 -1.17 22.14
CA LEU A 106 11.91 -1.36 22.69
C LEU A 106 12.45 -2.78 22.45
N SER A 107 11.55 -3.77 22.32
CA SER A 107 11.88 -5.20 22.21
C SER A 107 11.45 -5.83 20.89
N LEU A 108 10.70 -5.10 20.05
CA LEU A 108 10.26 -5.56 18.73
C LEU A 108 10.67 -4.57 17.64
N PRO A 109 10.72 -4.98 16.37
CA PRO A 109 10.85 -4.04 15.26
C PRO A 109 9.76 -2.97 15.26
N ARG A 110 10.10 -1.77 14.80
CA ARG A 110 9.07 -0.76 14.48
C ARG A 110 8.16 -1.35 13.42
N ILE A 111 6.85 -1.26 13.64
CA ILE A 111 5.84 -1.74 12.70
C ILE A 111 5.05 -0.55 12.16
N GLY A 112 4.76 -0.56 10.86
CA GLY A 112 3.78 0.36 10.29
C GLY A 112 2.78 -0.38 9.42
N VAL A 113 1.56 0.14 9.37
CA VAL A 113 0.45 -0.41 8.57
C VAL A 113 -0.22 0.72 7.80
N TRP A 114 -0.36 0.53 6.50
CA TRP A 114 -1.21 1.33 5.63
C TRP A 114 -2.33 0.45 5.08
N MET A 115 -3.57 0.92 5.16
CA MET A 115 -4.70 0.26 4.52
C MET A 115 -5.09 1.05 3.29
N MET A 116 -5.15 0.38 2.14
CA MET A 116 -5.60 1.02 0.92
C MET A 116 -7.09 1.41 1.01
N PRO A 117 -7.50 2.46 0.27
CA PRO A 117 -6.62 3.39 -0.43
C PRO A 117 -6.01 4.45 0.49
N ASN A 118 -6.64 4.78 1.62
CA ASN A 118 -6.31 5.97 2.42
C ASN A 118 -6.49 5.81 3.95
N ASN A 119 -6.40 4.58 4.46
CA ASN A 119 -6.63 4.19 5.86
C ASN A 119 -8.07 4.34 6.37
N ALA A 120 -9.02 4.78 5.53
CA ALA A 120 -10.41 5.02 5.94
C ALA A 120 -11.44 4.35 5.03
N LEU A 121 -11.24 4.42 3.72
CA LEU A 121 -12.17 3.87 2.73
C LEU A 121 -11.91 2.40 2.47
N THR A 122 -12.95 1.73 1.97
CA THR A 122 -12.83 0.43 1.30
C THR A 122 -12.12 0.62 -0.04
N GLY A 123 -11.20 -0.27 -0.37
CA GLY A 123 -10.57 -0.31 -1.69
C GLY A 123 -9.16 -0.89 -1.71
N ASN A 124 -8.55 -0.82 -2.88
CA ASN A 124 -7.24 -1.40 -3.16
C ASN A 124 -6.28 -0.38 -3.79
N ILE A 125 -5.14 -0.85 -4.28
CA ILE A 125 -4.15 -0.01 -4.98
C ILE A 125 -4.71 0.68 -6.24
N GLU A 126 -5.66 0.07 -6.95
CA GLU A 126 -6.30 0.72 -8.10
C GLU A 126 -7.22 1.86 -7.64
N ASP A 127 -7.92 1.72 -6.51
CA ASP A 127 -8.67 2.83 -5.90
C ASP A 127 -7.75 3.94 -5.41
N PHE A 128 -6.61 3.60 -4.79
CA PHE A 128 -5.59 4.57 -4.41
C PHE A 128 -5.10 5.36 -5.63
N SER A 129 -4.73 4.66 -6.69
CA SER A 129 -4.23 5.27 -7.93
C SER A 129 -5.29 6.15 -8.58
N ARG A 130 -6.56 5.74 -8.57
CA ARG A 130 -7.68 6.52 -9.06
C ARG A 130 -7.84 7.84 -8.32
N LEU A 131 -7.64 7.86 -7.00
CA LEU A 131 -7.67 9.08 -6.18
C LEU A 131 -6.49 10.04 -6.46
N LEU A 132 -5.51 9.62 -7.28
CA LEU A 132 -4.43 10.49 -7.75
C LEU A 132 -4.73 11.12 -9.11
N ILE A 133 -5.82 10.75 -9.78
CA ILE A 133 -6.28 11.42 -11.00
C ILE A 133 -6.83 12.80 -10.59
N ASP A 134 -6.57 13.82 -11.40
CA ASP A 134 -7.17 15.15 -11.21
C ASP A 134 -8.71 15.02 -11.25
N SER A 135 -9.40 15.58 -10.26
CA SER A 135 -10.86 15.53 -10.20
C SER A 135 -11.54 16.29 -11.35
N ALA A 136 -10.80 17.16 -12.04
CA ALA A 136 -11.24 17.86 -13.23
C ALA A 136 -10.99 17.07 -14.54
N ASP A 137 -10.36 15.89 -14.50
CA ASP A 137 -10.11 15.08 -15.69
C ASP A 137 -11.44 14.54 -16.26
N PRO A 138 -11.86 14.93 -17.47
CA PRO A 138 -13.09 14.42 -18.06
C PRO A 138 -13.01 12.93 -18.42
N LEU A 139 -11.82 12.38 -18.63
CA LEU A 139 -11.65 10.98 -19.04
C LEU A 139 -12.00 10.01 -17.91
N ILE A 140 -11.79 10.36 -16.64
CA ILE A 140 -12.18 9.45 -15.56
C ILE A 140 -13.71 9.35 -15.45
N LEU A 141 -14.42 10.46 -15.65
CA LEU A 141 -15.89 10.47 -15.73
C LEU A 141 -16.38 9.61 -16.90
N MET A 142 -15.80 9.77 -18.08
CA MET A 142 -16.14 8.94 -19.25
C MET A 142 -15.87 7.45 -19.01
N ALA A 143 -14.81 7.10 -18.27
CA ALA A 143 -14.48 5.72 -17.92
C ALA A 143 -15.50 5.14 -16.94
N GLU A 144 -15.93 5.92 -15.94
CA GLU A 144 -16.98 5.55 -14.99
C GLU A 144 -18.31 5.29 -15.69
N GLU A 145 -18.72 6.20 -16.58
CA GLU A 145 -19.95 6.07 -17.37
C GLU A 145 -19.91 4.83 -18.28
N THR A 146 -18.77 4.59 -18.94
CA THR A 146 -18.58 3.41 -19.81
C THR A 146 -18.68 2.12 -19.01
N VAL A 147 -17.99 2.04 -17.87
CA VAL A 147 -18.03 0.88 -16.97
C VAL A 147 -19.45 0.66 -16.44
N ALA A 148 -20.13 1.71 -15.99
CA ALA A 148 -21.50 1.63 -15.50
C ALA A 148 -22.48 1.16 -16.60
N ALA A 149 -22.33 1.66 -17.84
CA ALA A 149 -23.16 1.25 -18.96
C ALA A 149 -22.97 -0.23 -19.33
N LEU A 150 -21.74 -0.75 -19.23
CA LEU A 150 -21.47 -2.18 -19.41
C LEU A 150 -22.16 -3.03 -18.33
N GLU A 151 -22.07 -2.60 -17.07
CA GLU A 151 -22.71 -3.27 -15.93
C GLU A 151 -24.24 -3.28 -16.04
N GLN A 152 -24.85 -2.15 -16.40
CA GLN A 152 -26.29 -2.03 -16.60
C GLN A 152 -26.81 -2.95 -17.71
N ARG A 153 -26.02 -3.16 -18.76
CA ARG A 153 -26.35 -4.06 -19.88
C ARG A 153 -25.96 -5.51 -19.62
N ASN A 154 -25.37 -5.82 -18.45
CA ASN A 154 -24.80 -7.13 -18.12
C ASN A 154 -23.78 -7.63 -19.17
N MET A 155 -23.00 -6.71 -19.74
CA MET A 155 -22.00 -6.99 -20.78
C MET A 155 -20.57 -7.11 -20.23
N GLN A 156 -20.36 -6.75 -18.96
CA GLN A 156 -19.08 -6.85 -18.29
C GLN A 156 -18.59 -8.30 -18.22
N ARG A 157 -17.30 -8.50 -18.50
CA ARG A 157 -16.63 -9.81 -18.39
C ARG A 157 -15.77 -9.96 -17.14
N TYR A 158 -15.51 -8.86 -16.43
CA TYR A 158 -14.80 -8.88 -15.17
C TYR A 158 -15.75 -9.25 -14.03
N ARG A 159 -15.20 -9.79 -12.94
CA ARG A 159 -15.94 -10.07 -11.70
C ARG A 159 -16.13 -8.78 -10.90
N PRO A 160 -17.18 -8.63 -10.07
CA PRO A 160 -17.41 -7.42 -9.29
C PRO A 160 -16.18 -6.92 -8.49
N ALA A 161 -15.40 -7.84 -7.90
CA ALA A 161 -14.16 -7.51 -7.19
C ALA A 161 -13.07 -6.87 -8.07
N HIS A 162 -13.13 -7.01 -9.39
CA HIS A 162 -12.20 -6.40 -10.35
C HIS A 162 -12.75 -5.12 -10.98
N ARG A 163 -13.82 -4.54 -10.42
CA ARG A 163 -14.43 -3.33 -10.98
C ARG A 163 -13.46 -2.14 -10.96
N SER A 164 -12.83 -1.84 -9.81
CA SER A 164 -11.87 -0.74 -9.68
C SER A 164 -10.69 -0.92 -10.64
N LYS A 165 -10.21 -2.15 -10.77
CA LYS A 165 -9.19 -2.52 -11.76
C LYS A 165 -9.64 -2.25 -13.19
N SER A 166 -10.84 -2.67 -13.55
CA SER A 166 -11.38 -2.48 -14.90
C SER A 166 -11.58 -1.01 -15.23
N LEU A 167 -12.06 -0.22 -14.26
CA LEU A 167 -12.22 1.22 -14.38
C LEU A 167 -10.88 1.93 -14.61
N LEU A 168 -9.91 1.73 -13.71
CA LEU A 168 -8.63 2.40 -13.83
C LEU A 168 -7.88 2.00 -15.10
N HIS A 169 -7.90 0.72 -15.48
CA HIS A 169 -7.25 0.27 -16.70
C HIS A 169 -7.96 0.77 -17.98
N THR A 170 -9.27 1.04 -17.94
CA THR A 170 -9.98 1.71 -19.04
C THR A 170 -9.49 3.14 -19.19
N TRP A 171 -9.40 3.89 -18.09
CA TRP A 171 -8.84 5.24 -18.11
C TRP A 171 -7.37 5.26 -18.57
N LEU A 172 -6.55 4.31 -18.09
CA LEU A 172 -5.15 4.15 -18.52
C LEU A 172 -5.01 3.87 -20.01
N ALA A 173 -5.97 3.14 -20.61
CA ALA A 173 -6.00 2.86 -22.04
C ALA A 173 -6.19 4.11 -22.91
N TRP A 174 -6.64 5.23 -22.33
CA TRP A 174 -6.82 6.51 -23.02
C TRP A 174 -5.70 7.52 -22.76
N GLN A 175 -4.67 7.13 -21.99
CA GLN A 175 -3.51 7.97 -21.72
C GLN A 175 -2.47 7.87 -22.85
N ASP A 176 -1.44 8.71 -22.81
CA ASP A 176 -0.30 8.67 -23.74
C ASP A 176 1.02 8.35 -23.01
N PRO A 177 1.65 7.18 -23.24
CA PRO A 177 1.19 6.10 -24.12
C PRO A 177 -0.02 5.31 -23.57
N PRO A 178 -0.86 4.74 -24.46
CA PRO A 178 -2.03 3.95 -24.06
C PRO A 178 -1.68 2.73 -23.21
N GLY A 179 -2.45 2.53 -22.13
CA GLY A 179 -2.40 1.32 -21.30
C GLY A 179 -1.14 1.23 -20.43
N MET A 180 -0.47 2.35 -20.17
CA MET A 180 0.76 2.34 -19.37
C MET A 180 0.53 1.78 -17.95
N PRO A 181 1.51 1.09 -17.35
CA PRO A 181 1.41 0.64 -15.97
C PRO A 181 1.26 1.81 -14.98
N MET A 182 0.56 1.62 -13.86
CA MET A 182 0.30 2.68 -12.86
C MET A 182 1.57 3.37 -12.34
N GLY A 183 2.65 2.62 -12.06
CA GLY A 183 3.93 3.23 -11.66
C GLY A 183 4.55 4.11 -12.75
N THR A 184 4.34 3.76 -14.02
CA THR A 184 4.73 4.60 -15.17
C THR A 184 3.82 5.83 -15.26
N ALA A 185 2.51 5.68 -15.01
CA ALA A 185 1.56 6.79 -15.02
C ALA A 185 1.87 7.87 -13.98
N LEU A 186 2.38 7.47 -12.80
CA LEU A 186 2.94 8.41 -11.82
C LEU A 186 4.19 9.14 -12.34
N THR A 187 5.09 8.42 -13.00
CA THR A 187 6.33 8.99 -13.55
C THR A 187 6.02 9.96 -14.70
N ALA A 188 5.03 9.62 -15.54
CA ALA A 188 4.53 10.44 -16.64
C ALA A 188 3.58 11.57 -16.19
N LYS A 189 3.28 11.65 -14.88
CA LYS A 189 2.35 12.62 -14.27
C LYS A 189 0.90 12.54 -14.79
N ALA A 190 0.52 11.43 -15.43
CA ALA A 190 -0.88 11.14 -15.72
C ALA A 190 -1.66 10.87 -14.41
N LEU A 191 -1.04 10.12 -13.48
CA LEU A 191 -1.43 10.13 -12.07
C LEU A 191 -0.63 11.21 -11.37
N ASN A 192 -1.27 12.05 -10.54
CA ASN A 192 -0.60 13.14 -9.85
C ASN A 192 0.20 12.62 -8.64
N PRO A 193 1.56 12.55 -8.71
CA PRO A 193 2.37 12.10 -7.59
C PRO A 193 2.42 13.13 -6.45
N GLU A 194 2.01 14.38 -6.69
CA GLU A 194 2.03 15.49 -5.73
C GLU A 194 0.68 15.70 -5.04
N SER A 195 -0.29 14.78 -5.24
CA SER A 195 -1.59 14.89 -4.57
C SER A 195 -1.43 14.81 -3.04
N PRO A 196 -2.34 15.41 -2.25
CA PRO A 196 -2.30 15.31 -0.80
C PRO A 196 -2.26 13.86 -0.27
N LEU A 197 -2.96 12.95 -0.97
CA LEU A 197 -2.97 11.53 -0.62
C LEU A 197 -1.62 10.85 -0.89
N ALA A 198 -0.99 11.13 -2.03
CA ALA A 198 0.34 10.62 -2.34
C ALA A 198 1.38 11.14 -1.35
N ALA A 199 1.33 12.44 -1.01
CA ALA A 199 2.19 13.04 -0.01
C ALA A 199 2.01 12.40 1.37
N GLN A 200 0.77 12.14 1.80
CA GLN A 200 0.46 11.47 3.07
C GLN A 200 0.99 10.03 3.11
N PHE A 201 0.82 9.28 2.01
CA PHE A 201 1.36 7.93 1.90
C PHE A 201 2.89 7.90 2.01
N VAL A 202 3.56 8.84 1.35
CA VAL A 202 5.03 8.94 1.40
C VAL A 202 5.52 9.41 2.77
N ASP A 203 4.83 10.35 3.41
CA ASP A 203 5.12 10.75 4.79
C ASP A 203 5.05 9.56 5.75
N TRP A 204 4.06 8.68 5.59
CA TRP A 204 3.98 7.43 6.34
C TRP A 204 5.20 6.52 6.12
N ILE A 205 5.63 6.34 4.86
CA ILE A 205 6.87 5.58 4.55
C ILE A 205 8.08 6.21 5.24
N GLN A 206 8.20 7.54 5.22
CA GLN A 206 9.33 8.26 5.82
C GLN A 206 9.31 8.14 7.35
N ARG A 207 8.15 8.31 8.01
CA ARG A 207 8.00 8.08 9.45
C ARG A 207 8.37 6.66 9.86
N LEU A 208 7.99 5.68 9.04
CA LEU A 208 8.32 4.30 9.28
C LEU A 208 9.81 4.04 9.09
N PHE A 209 10.36 4.29 7.90
CA PHE A 209 11.68 3.79 7.49
C PHE A 209 12.84 4.78 7.61
N VAL A 210 12.58 6.08 7.60
CA VAL A 210 13.63 7.11 7.58
C VAL A 210 13.84 7.72 8.96
N SER A 211 12.76 7.99 9.69
CA SER A 211 12.85 8.57 11.03
C SER A 211 13.67 7.70 11.98
N HIS A 212 14.39 8.37 12.88
CA HIS A 212 15.21 7.73 13.91
C HIS A 212 14.35 6.83 14.82
N ILE A 213 14.93 5.73 15.29
CA ILE A 213 14.31 4.80 16.24
C ILE A 213 15.12 4.88 17.54
N PRO A 214 14.48 4.95 18.72
CA PRO A 214 15.19 4.77 19.98
C PRO A 214 16.08 3.51 19.96
N ALA A 215 17.21 3.54 20.68
CA ALA A 215 18.04 2.35 20.84
C ALA A 215 17.22 1.24 21.53
N ARG A 216 17.41 -0.03 21.12
CA ARG A 216 16.78 -1.16 21.80
C ARG A 216 17.53 -1.47 23.08
N GLU A 217 16.85 -2.13 24.02
CA GLU A 217 17.49 -2.66 25.24
C GLU A 217 18.63 -3.63 24.90
N GLU A 218 18.57 -4.32 23.77
CA GLU A 218 19.60 -5.26 23.30
C GLU A 218 20.83 -4.56 22.70
N ASP A 219 20.75 -3.26 22.38
CA ASP A 219 21.84 -2.45 21.80
C ASP A 219 22.63 -1.67 22.88
N LEU A 220 22.23 -1.77 24.16
CA LEU A 220 22.79 -1.08 25.33
C LEU A 220 23.56 -2.06 26.23
#